data_AF-A0A966UEI0-F1
#
_entry.id   AF-A0A966UEI0-F1
#
_cell.length_a   1.000
_cell.length_b   1.000
_cell.length_c   1.000
_cell.angle_alpha   90.00
_cell.angle_beta   90.00
_cell.angle_gamma   90.00
#
_symmetry.space_group_name_H-M   'P 1'
#
loop_
_entity.id
_entity.type
_entity.pdbx_description
1 polymer ?
#
loop_
_entity_poly.entity_id
_entity_poly.type
_entity_poly.pdbx_seq_one_letter_code
_entity_poly.pdbx_strand_id
1 'polypeptide(L)'
;KDAAILIRVRPSELKLSEERMSWTHEGIIAFSKICSHMGCPVALYEQTTKHLLCPCHQSTFDVPTGAKVIFGPAARPLPQLAISVNSEGYLVAAAPMSEPVGPSFWERNS
;
A
#
# COMPACT_ATOMS: atom_id res chain seq x y z
N LYS A 1 -14.69 -3.56 -7.41
CA LYS A 1 -14.29 -2.15 -7.14
C LYS A 1 -13.31 -2.19 -6.00
N ASP A 2 -12.02 -2.05 -6.29
CA ASP A 2 -10.98 -2.22 -5.28
C ASP A 2 -10.82 -0.91 -4.49
N ALA A 3 -10.80 -1.03 -3.17
CA ALA A 3 -10.59 0.12 -2.29
C ALA A 3 -9.09 0.36 -2.12
N ALA A 4 -8.66 1.61 -2.28
CA ALA A 4 -7.30 2.05 -2.00
C ALA A 4 -7.26 2.93 -0.74
N ILE A 5 -6.12 2.98 -0.08
CA ILE A 5 -5.80 3.91 1.01
C ILE A 5 -4.65 4.81 0.56
N LEU A 6 -4.83 6.12 0.73
CA LEU A 6 -3.80 7.12 0.47
C LEU A 6 -3.24 7.61 1.80
N ILE A 7 -1.91 7.66 1.89
CA ILE A 7 -1.20 8.07 3.10
C ILE A 7 -0.14 9.07 2.69
N ARG A 8 -0.07 10.19 3.40
CA ARG A 8 1.05 11.12 3.26
C ARG A 8 2.09 10.85 4.33
N VAL A 9 3.28 10.49 3.89
CA VAL A 9 4.49 10.34 4.70
C VAL A 9 5.47 11.43 4.29
N ARG A 10 6.40 11.86 5.15
CA ARG A 10 7.42 12.83 4.71
C ARG A 10 8.27 12.16 3.62
N PRO A 11 8.59 12.83 2.50
CA PRO A 11 9.38 12.23 1.43
C PRO A 11 10.72 11.63 1.91
N SER A 12 11.36 12.28 2.89
CA SER A 12 12.63 11.81 3.48
C SER A 12 12.51 10.53 4.32
N GLU A 13 11.30 10.16 4.74
CA GLU A 13 11.06 8.94 5.52
C GLU A 13 10.81 7.72 4.62
N LEU A 14 10.46 7.92 3.34
CA LEU A 14 10.22 6.85 2.37
C LEU A 14 11.52 6.12 2.02
N LYS A 15 11.48 4.80 2.07
CA LYS A 15 12.60 3.88 1.83
C LYS A 15 12.25 2.93 0.68
N LEU A 16 12.10 3.52 -0.50
CA LEU A 16 11.62 2.85 -1.72
C LEU A 16 12.74 2.79 -2.77
N SER A 17 12.62 1.86 -3.72
CA SER A 17 13.41 1.92 -4.96
C SER A 17 13.03 3.17 -5.78
N GLU A 18 13.90 3.60 -6.69
CA GLU A 18 13.62 4.76 -7.57
C GLU A 18 12.31 4.60 -8.35
N GLU A 19 12.07 3.40 -8.88
CA GLU A 19 10.82 3.04 -9.55
C GLU A 19 9.62 3.24 -8.61
N ARG A 20 9.64 2.65 -7.42
CA ARG A 20 8.53 2.74 -6.46
C ARG A 20 8.35 4.15 -5.89
N MET A 21 9.42 4.94 -5.84
CA MET A 21 9.39 6.35 -5.48
C MET A 21 8.68 7.18 -6.56
N SER A 22 8.91 6.86 -7.84
CA SER A 22 8.25 7.53 -8.98
C SER A 22 6.72 7.33 -9.01
N TRP A 23 6.22 6.34 -8.24
CA TRP A 23 4.79 6.05 -8.09
C TRP A 23 4.12 6.85 -6.96
N THR A 24 4.86 7.76 -6.33
CA THR A 24 4.39 8.64 -5.25
C THR A 24 4.31 10.09 -5.71
N HIS A 25 3.59 10.93 -4.97
CA HIS A 25 3.56 12.37 -5.24
C HIS A 25 3.67 13.17 -3.93
N GLU A 26 4.75 13.93 -3.76
CA GLU A 26 5.01 14.75 -2.54
C GLU A 26 4.81 13.99 -1.22
N GLY A 27 5.24 12.73 -1.19
CA GLY A 27 5.10 11.84 -0.03
C GLY A 27 3.73 11.16 0.09
N ILE A 28 2.80 11.43 -0.82
CA ILE A 28 1.54 10.69 -0.95
C ILE A 28 1.85 9.35 -1.62
N ILE A 29 1.50 8.27 -0.94
CA ILE A 29 1.62 6.90 -1.43
C ILE A 29 0.27 6.20 -1.29
N ALA A 30 -0.04 5.31 -2.24
CA ALA A 30 -1.32 4.62 -2.30
C ALA A 30 -1.13 3.10 -2.32
N PHE A 31 -1.91 2.40 -1.49
CA PHE A 31 -1.93 0.93 -1.43
C PHE A 31 -3.35 0.40 -1.52
N SER A 32 -3.51 -0.89 -1.85
CA SER A 32 -4.78 -1.58 -1.62
C SER A 32 -5.15 -1.55 -0.13
N LYS A 33 -6.44 -1.30 0.14
CA LYS A 33 -7.02 -1.43 1.48
C LYS A 33 -7.30 -2.91 1.83
N ILE A 34 -7.18 -3.83 0.89
CA ILE A 34 -7.58 -5.23 1.09
C ILE A 34 -6.37 -6.02 1.57
N CYS A 35 -6.46 -6.55 2.79
CA CYS A 35 -5.38 -7.33 3.40
C CYS A 35 -5.02 -8.55 2.55
N SER A 36 -3.73 -8.75 2.32
CA SER A 36 -3.18 -9.86 1.52
C SER A 36 -3.32 -11.23 2.18
N HIS A 37 -3.74 -11.28 3.45
CA HIS A 37 -4.05 -12.52 4.16
C HIS A 37 -5.43 -13.06 3.77
N MET A 38 -6.50 -12.53 4.37
CA MET A 38 -7.89 -13.00 4.21
C MET A 38 -8.86 -11.89 3.78
N GLY A 39 -8.35 -10.81 3.19
CA GLY A 39 -9.19 -9.83 2.48
C GLY A 39 -9.89 -8.81 3.37
N CYS A 40 -9.68 -8.82 4.69
CA CYS A 40 -10.20 -7.78 5.57
C CYS A 40 -9.72 -6.38 5.17
N PRO A 41 -10.54 -5.33 5.37
CA PRO A 41 -10.10 -3.95 5.17
C PRO A 41 -9.02 -3.56 6.19
N VAL A 42 -7.82 -3.23 5.70
CA VAL A 42 -6.75 -2.57 6.44
C VAL A 42 -7.16 -1.11 6.67
N ALA A 43 -7.53 -0.76 7.89
CA ALA A 43 -8.20 0.52 8.16
C ALA A 43 -7.59 1.31 9.32
N LEU A 44 -6.63 0.74 10.04
CA LEU A 44 -5.99 1.38 11.18
C LEU A 44 -4.62 1.87 10.75
N TYR A 45 -4.35 3.17 10.91
CA TYR A 45 -3.05 3.76 10.60
C TYR A 45 -2.46 4.41 11.86
N GLU A 46 -1.26 3.99 12.22
CA GLU A 46 -0.50 4.57 13.33
C GLU A 46 0.48 5.62 12.78
N GLN A 47 0.21 6.90 13.06
CA GLN A 47 0.97 8.01 12.48
C GLN A 47 2.42 8.13 13.00
N THR A 48 2.72 7.62 14.20
CA THR A 48 4.06 7.74 14.80
C THR A 48 5.06 6.81 14.12
N THR A 49 4.67 5.56 13.92
CA THR A 49 5.50 4.51 13.31
C THR A 49 5.27 4.36 11.80
N LYS A 50 4.15 4.90 11.29
CA LYS A 50 3.70 4.80 9.90
C LYS A 50 3.30 3.37 9.54
N HIS A 51 2.78 2.64 10.52
CA HIS A 51 2.27 1.30 10.32
C HIS A 51 0.79 1.32 9.92
N LEU A 52 0.45 0.46 8.97
CA LEU A 52 -0.92 0.08 8.67
C LEU A 52 -1.26 -1.24 9.33
N LEU A 53 -2.39 -1.31 10.02
CA LEU A 53 -2.82 -2.48 10.77
C LEU A 53 -4.16 -3.00 10.23
N CYS A 54 -4.18 -4.31 9.99
CA CYS A 54 -5.40 -5.05 9.71
C CYS A 54 -6.08 -5.47 11.03
N PRO A 55 -7.31 -5.01 11.33
CA PRO A 55 -7.94 -5.26 12.63
C PRO A 55 -8.33 -6.73 12.85
N CYS A 56 -8.50 -7.53 11.79
CA CYS A 56 -8.97 -8.91 11.92
C CYS A 56 -7.95 -9.85 12.59
N HIS A 57 -6.70 -9.81 12.13
CA HIS A 57 -5.64 -10.73 12.58
C HIS A 57 -4.30 -10.01 12.79
N GLN A 58 -4.36 -8.68 12.93
CA GLN A 58 -3.25 -7.84 13.34
C GLN A 58 -2.04 -7.87 12.38
N SER A 59 -2.24 -8.25 11.11
CA SER A 59 -1.17 -8.06 10.12
C SER A 59 -0.80 -6.59 10.03
N THR A 60 0.49 -6.30 10.18
CA THR A 60 1.04 -4.96 10.21
C THR A 60 1.95 -4.75 9.02
N PHE A 61 1.73 -3.64 8.32
CA PHE A 61 2.42 -3.28 7.09
C PHE A 61 3.16 -1.96 7.29
N ASP A 62 4.45 -1.93 6.95
CA ASP A 62 5.31 -0.76 7.07
C ASP A 62 5.19 0.13 5.82
N VAL A 63 4.49 1.27 5.94
CA VAL A 63 4.20 2.17 4.80
C VAL A 63 5.49 2.70 4.15
N PRO A 64 6.50 3.20 4.89
CA PRO A 64 7.75 3.71 4.33
C PRO A 64 8.50 2.75 3.42
N THR A 65 8.41 1.44 3.65
CA THR A 65 9.13 0.42 2.85
C THR A 65 8.26 -0.24 1.77
N GLY A 66 7.11 0.35 1.44
CA GLY A 66 6.22 -0.17 0.41
C GLY A 66 5.17 -1.14 0.94
N ALA A 67 4.67 -0.91 2.16
CA ALA A 67 3.71 -1.77 2.85
C ALA A 67 4.19 -3.22 3.01
N LYS A 68 5.48 -3.42 3.29
CA LYS A 68 6.03 -4.74 3.63
C LYS A 68 5.42 -5.24 4.94
N VAL A 69 5.15 -6.54 5.02
CA VAL A 69 4.66 -7.13 6.27
C VAL A 69 5.78 -7.15 7.29
N ILE A 70 5.50 -6.65 8.49
CA ILE A 70 6.42 -6.67 9.63
C ILE A 70 5.87 -7.49 10.81
N PHE A 71 4.58 -7.82 10.81
CA PHE A 71 3.95 -8.63 11.85
C PHE A 71 2.65 -9.29 11.35
N GLY A 72 2.22 -10.36 12.02
CA GLY A 72 0.97 -11.07 11.78
C GLY A 72 1.01 -12.05 10.60
N PRO A 73 -0.14 -12.65 10.23
CA PRO A 73 -0.20 -13.80 9.32
C PRO A 73 -0.13 -13.47 7.82
N ALA A 74 -0.17 -12.20 7.42
CA ALA A 74 0.02 -11.84 6.01
C ALA A 74 1.44 -12.20 5.57
N ALA A 75 1.59 -12.79 4.39
CA ALA A 75 2.91 -13.18 3.87
C ALA A 75 3.41 -12.27 2.73
N ARG A 76 2.58 -11.29 2.31
CA ARG A 76 2.85 -10.44 1.15
C ARG A 76 2.54 -8.98 1.44
N PRO A 77 3.29 -8.03 0.84
CA PRO A 77 2.98 -6.62 0.96
C PRO A 77 1.59 -6.29 0.40
N LEU A 78 1.04 -5.13 0.77
CA LEU A 78 -0.13 -4.60 0.10
C LEU A 78 0.26 -4.12 -1.29
N PRO A 79 -0.47 -4.47 -2.37
CA PRO A 79 -0.20 -3.94 -3.69
C PRO A 79 -0.23 -2.41 -3.68
N GLN A 80 0.77 -1.79 -4.30
CA GLN A 80 0.84 -0.34 -4.43
C GLN A 80 0.11 0.09 -5.69
N LEU A 81 -0.59 1.23 -5.63
CA LEU A 81 -1.16 1.89 -6.78
C LEU A 81 -0.22 3.01 -7.22
N ALA A 82 0.25 2.96 -8.47
CA ALA A 82 1.02 4.08 -9.01
C ALA A 82 0.11 5.29 -9.21
N ILE A 83 0.47 6.42 -8.62
CA ILE A 83 -0.29 7.67 -8.72
C ILE A 83 0.54 8.75 -9.40
N SER A 84 -0.14 9.70 -10.03
CA SER A 84 0.43 10.93 -10.55
C SER A 84 -0.56 12.09 -10.38
N VAL A 85 -0.17 13.29 -10.80
CA VAL A 85 -1.03 14.46 -10.83
C VAL A 85 -1.26 14.88 -12.28
N ASN A 86 -2.52 15.08 -12.66
CA ASN A 86 -2.87 15.55 -14.00
C ASN A 86 -2.68 17.08 -14.13
N SER A 87 -2.92 17.62 -15.33
CA SER A 87 -2.75 19.06 -15.61
C SER A 87 -3.67 19.98 -14.80
N GLU A 88 -4.75 19.44 -14.23
CA GLU A 88 -5.71 20.18 -13.41
C GLU A 88 -5.35 20.11 -11.90
N GLY A 89 -4.30 19.38 -11.52
CA GLY A 89 -3.88 19.24 -10.13
C GLY A 89 -4.55 18.09 -9.37
N TYR A 90 -5.30 17.20 -10.03
CA TYR A 90 -5.93 16.05 -9.39
C TYR A 90 -5.01 14.84 -9.38
N LEU A 91 -5.05 14.08 -8.27
CA LEU A 91 -4.45 12.76 -8.20
C LEU A 91 -5.17 11.79 -9.14
N VAL A 92 -4.40 11.09 -9.95
CA VAL A 92 -4.89 10.06 -10.87
C VAL A 92 -4.09 8.76 -10.69
N ALA A 93 -4.72 7.62 -10.96
CA ALA A 93 -4.01 6.36 -11.06
C ALA A 93 -3.23 6.33 -12.39
N ALA A 94 -1.92 6.17 -12.32
CA ALA A 94 -1.04 6.10 -13.48
C ALA A 94 -0.95 4.68 -14.07
N ALA A 95 -1.21 3.66 -13.25
CA ALA A 95 -1.21 2.26 -13.64
C ALA A 95 -2.18 1.45 -12.75
N PRO A 96 -2.51 0.19 -13.12
CA PRO A 96 -3.15 -0.76 -12.21
C PRO A 96 -2.33 -1.01 -10.93
N MET A 97 -2.93 -1.70 -9.96
CA MET A 97 -2.20 -2.19 -8.79
C MET A 97 -0.99 -3.02 -9.21
N SER A 98 0.12 -2.88 -8.48
CA SER A 98 1.39 -3.54 -8.81
C SER A 98 1.30 -5.07 -8.84
N GLU A 99 0.30 -5.63 -8.16
CA GLU A 99 0.01 -7.06 -8.11
C GLU A 99 -1.50 -7.29 -7.89
N PRO A 100 -2.02 -8.53 -8.07
CA PRO A 100 -3.42 -8.82 -7.78
C PRO A 100 -3.77 -8.53 -6.32
N VAL A 101 -4.95 -7.93 -6.10
CA VAL A 101 -5.42 -7.46 -4.80
C VAL A 101 -5.96 -8.61 -3.94
N GLY A 102 -5.67 -8.55 -2.63
CA GLY A 102 -6.27 -9.43 -1.63
C GLY A 102 -5.53 -10.76 -1.41
N PRO A 103 -6.24 -11.78 -0.89
CA PRO A 103 -5.69 -13.10 -0.56
C PRO A 103 -4.97 -13.79 -1.71
N SER A 104 -4.07 -14.71 -1.37
CA SER A 104 -3.45 -15.59 -2.37
C SER A 104 -4.48 -16.58 -2.93
N PHE A 105 -4.23 -17.01 -4.16
CA PHE A 105 -4.98 -18.04 -4.89
C PHE A 105 -3.97 -18.89 -5.69
N TRP A 106 -4.42 -20.03 -6.22
CA TRP A 106 -3.51 -21.06 -6.75
C TRP A 106 -2.70 -20.61 -7.97
N GLU A 107 -3.30 -19.83 -8.86
CA GLU A 107 -2.68 -19.32 -10.09
C GLU A 107 -1.91 -18.00 -9.88
N ARG A 108 -1.76 -17.55 -8.64
CA ARG A 108 -1.06 -16.29 -8.35
C ARG A 108 0.45 -16.47 -8.53
N ASN A 109 1.04 -15.69 -9.41
CA ASN A 109 2.51 -15.59 -9.51
C ASN A 109 3.10 -14.92 -8.25
N SER A 110 4.27 -15.40 -7.82
CA SER A 110 5.01 -14.86 -6.66
C SER A 110 5.95 -13.74 -7.06
#